data_AF-E3ZLT3-F1
#
_entry.id   AF-E3ZLT3-F1
#
_cell.length_a   1.000
_cell.length_b   1.000
_cell.length_c   1.000
_cell.angle_alpha   90.00
_cell.angle_beta   90.00
_cell.angle_gamma   90.00
#
_symmetry.space_group_name_H-M   'P 1'
#
loop_
_entity.id
_entity.type
_entity.pdbx_description
1 polymer ?
#
loop_
_entity_poly.entity_id
_entity_poly.type
_entity_poly.pdbx_seq_one_letter_code
_entity_poly.pdbx_strand_id
1 'polypeptide(L)'
;MANNHYYTNDETLKHNRKTWQIMLKGFNMQFTSDNGVFSKNTVDFGSQLLIESFSLQEVSGKILDVGCGYGPMGLTVAKEFPKSQVD
;
A
#
# COMPACT_ATOMS: atom_id res chain seq x y z
N MET A 1 -25.60 -17.18 6.98
CA MET A 1 -24.84 -16.26 6.11
C MET A 1 -23.40 -16.32 6.59
N ALA A 2 -22.46 -16.75 5.75
CA ALA A 2 -21.06 -16.84 6.16
C ALA A 2 -20.52 -15.43 6.41
N ASN A 3 -19.93 -15.22 7.58
CA ASN A 3 -19.34 -13.95 7.99
C ASN A 3 -17.95 -13.85 7.32
N ASN A 4 -17.92 -13.46 6.03
CA ASN A 4 -16.68 -13.31 5.29
C ASN A 4 -16.01 -12.00 5.72
N HIS A 5 -14.95 -12.13 6.51
CA HIS A 5 -14.07 -11.02 6.85
C HIS A 5 -13.00 -10.84 5.78
N TYR A 6 -12.41 -9.64 5.70
CA TYR A 6 -11.40 -9.30 4.69
C TYR A 6 -10.10 -10.13 4.79
N TYR A 7 -9.89 -10.86 5.90
CA TYR A 7 -8.78 -11.79 6.08
C TYR A 7 -9.13 -13.24 5.70
N THR A 8 -10.40 -13.53 5.41
CA THR A 8 -10.83 -14.86 4.93
C THR A 8 -10.53 -14.96 3.45
N ASN A 9 -9.66 -15.90 3.07
CA ASN A 9 -9.34 -16.14 1.67
C ASN A 9 -10.54 -16.81 0.98
N ASP A 10 -11.29 -16.02 0.21
CA ASP A 10 -12.43 -16.50 -0.57
C ASP A 10 -11.97 -16.79 -2.01
N GLU A 11 -11.69 -18.07 -2.29
CA GLU A 11 -11.27 -18.53 -3.61
C GLU A 11 -12.33 -18.32 -4.70
N THR A 12 -13.58 -18.06 -4.32
CA THR A 12 -14.68 -17.80 -5.26
C THR A 12 -14.80 -16.31 -5.63
N LEU A 13 -14.00 -15.44 -4.98
CA LEU A 13 -14.01 -14.01 -5.23
C LEU A 13 -13.52 -13.71 -6.65
N LYS A 14 -14.43 -13.16 -7.47
CA LYS A 14 -14.08 -12.76 -8.84
C LYS A 14 -13.03 -11.65 -8.83
N HIS A 15 -11.95 -11.89 -9.56
CA HIS A 15 -10.96 -10.86 -9.86
C HIS A 15 -11.57 -9.67 -10.60
N ASN A 16 -11.11 -8.48 -10.25
CA ASN A 16 -11.41 -7.21 -10.91
C ASN A 16 -10.21 -6.27 -10.72
N ARG A 17 -9.14 -6.56 -11.45
CA ARG A 17 -7.92 -5.76 -11.40
C ARG A 17 -8.17 -4.36 -11.93
N LYS A 18 -7.80 -3.35 -11.15
CA LYS A 18 -7.92 -1.94 -11.53
C LYS A 18 -6.59 -1.24 -11.35
N THR A 19 -6.31 -0.30 -12.24
CA THR A 19 -5.11 0.53 -12.19
C THR A 19 -5.51 1.99 -12.11
N TRP A 20 -4.89 2.74 -11.21
CA TRP A 20 -5.12 4.17 -11.05
C TRP A 20 -3.83 4.88 -10.64
N GLN A 21 -3.85 6.22 -10.70
CA GLN A 21 -2.75 7.08 -10.30
C GLN A 21 -3.12 7.93 -9.09
N ILE A 22 -2.12 8.26 -8.27
CA ILE A 22 -2.27 9.14 -7.10
C ILE A 22 -0.95 9.85 -6.81
N MET A 23 -1.03 11.06 -6.27
CA MET A 23 0.14 11.79 -5.77
C MET A 23 0.40 11.41 -4.31
N LEU A 24 1.61 10.92 -4.00
CA LEU A 24 2.07 10.59 -2.65
C LEU A 24 3.48 11.15 -2.46
N LYS A 25 3.72 11.93 -1.40
CA LYS A 25 4.97 12.68 -1.15
C LYS A 25 5.50 13.42 -2.39
N GLY A 26 4.61 13.98 -3.20
CA GLY A 26 4.97 14.67 -4.44
C GLY A 26 5.34 13.76 -5.62
N PHE A 27 5.28 12.44 -5.48
CA PHE A 27 5.47 11.48 -6.58
C PHE A 27 4.14 11.08 -7.20
N ASN A 28 4.07 11.08 -8.53
CA ASN A 28 2.98 10.39 -9.22
C ASN A 28 3.23 8.88 -9.16
N MET A 29 2.35 8.17 -8.44
CA MET A 29 2.42 6.74 -8.20
C MET A 29 1.28 6.04 -8.94
N GLN A 30 1.57 4.90 -9.57
CA GLN A 30 0.58 4.05 -10.20
C GLN A 30 0.47 2.74 -9.44
N PHE A 31 -0.75 2.35 -9.09
CA PHE A 31 -1.02 1.11 -8.39
C PHE A 31 -2.03 0.26 -9.16
N THR A 32 -1.88 -1.06 -9.01
CA THR A 32 -2.87 -2.04 -9.44
C THR A 32 -3.31 -2.86 -8.23
N SER A 33 -4.60 -2.99 -8.01
CA SER A 33 -5.14 -3.88 -6.97
C SER A 33 -6.31 -4.71 -7.47
N ASP A 34 -6.86 -5.55 -6.60
CA ASP A 34 -7.95 -6.48 -6.90
C ASP A 34 -9.04 -6.48 -5.80
N ASN A 35 -10.15 -7.17 -6.04
CA ASN A 35 -11.34 -7.20 -5.23
C ASN A 35 -11.13 -7.65 -3.77
N GLY A 36 -10.14 -8.51 -3.52
CA GLY A 36 -9.80 -9.03 -2.19
C GLY A 36 -8.79 -8.19 -1.41
N VAL A 37 -8.31 -7.07 -1.99
CA VAL A 37 -7.30 -6.22 -1.35
C VAL A 37 -7.98 -5.04 -0.65
N PHE A 38 -7.48 -4.67 0.52
CA PHE A 38 -7.94 -3.48 1.23
C PHE A 38 -7.78 -2.21 0.38
N SER A 39 -8.75 -1.30 0.46
CA SER A 39 -8.78 -0.05 -0.30
C SER A 39 -8.47 -0.20 -1.81
N LYS A 40 -9.08 -1.18 -2.46
CA LYS A 40 -8.84 -1.58 -3.86
C LYS A 40 -9.13 -0.58 -5.00
N ASN A 41 -9.50 0.66 -4.70
CA ASN A 41 -9.77 1.67 -5.74
C ASN A 41 -9.00 2.98 -5.50
N THR A 42 -8.32 3.12 -4.36
CA THR A 42 -7.60 4.33 -3.96
C THR A 42 -6.73 4.04 -2.74
N VAL A 43 -5.78 4.90 -2.40
CA VAL A 43 -5.12 4.82 -1.10
C VAL A 43 -6.09 5.37 -0.05
N ASP A 44 -6.35 4.65 1.04
CA ASP A 44 -7.23 5.14 2.09
C ASP A 44 -6.61 6.36 2.80
N PHE A 45 -7.45 7.15 3.46
CA PHE A 45 -7.01 8.38 4.10
C PHE A 45 -5.96 8.15 5.21
N GLY A 46 -6.10 7.08 6.00
CA GLY A 46 -5.16 6.77 7.08
C GLY A 46 -3.78 6.45 6.52
N SER A 47 -3.73 5.65 5.44
CA SER A 47 -2.48 5.36 4.75
C SER A 47 -1.83 6.59 4.14
N GLN A 48 -2.61 7.47 3.50
CA GLN A 48 -2.09 8.74 2.96
C GLN A 48 -1.50 9.60 4.08
N LEU A 49 -2.22 9.78 5.19
CA LEU A 49 -1.74 10.57 6.32
C LEU A 49 -0.44 10.00 6.89
N LEU A 50 -0.35 8.68 7.06
CA LEU A 50 0.87 8.03 7.55
C LEU A 50 2.04 8.29 6.60
N ILE A 51 1.84 8.07 5.30
CA ILE A 51 2.85 8.31 4.25
C ILE A 51 3.35 9.77 4.28
N GLU A 52 2.46 10.74 4.32
CA GLU A 52 2.84 12.16 4.30
C GLU A 52 3.54 12.60 5.59
N SER A 53 3.15 12.04 6.73
CA SER A 53 3.78 12.33 8.03
C SER A 53 5.12 11.60 8.23
N PHE A 54 5.36 10.53 7.46
CA PHE A 54 6.52 9.68 7.64
C PHE A 54 7.81 10.39 7.21
N SER A 55 8.76 10.44 8.14
CA SER A 55 10.12 10.93 7.91
C SER A 55 11.12 10.00 8.58
N LEU A 56 12.24 9.76 7.91
CA LEU A 56 13.38 9.05 8.47
C LEU A 56 14.43 10.09 8.80
N GLN A 57 14.76 10.25 10.09
CA GLN A 57 15.82 11.18 10.48
C GLN A 57 17.20 10.61 10.10
N GLU A 58 17.48 9.32 10.36
CA GLU A 58 18.79 8.70 10.07
C GLU A 58 18.72 7.16 9.91
N VAL A 59 17.63 6.60 9.40
CA VAL A 59 17.53 5.13 9.32
C VAL A 59 18.33 4.61 8.14
N SER A 60 19.62 4.38 8.36
CA SER A 60 20.39 3.40 7.61
C SER A 60 19.94 2.02 8.09
N GLY A 61 19.11 1.34 7.32
CA GLY A 61 18.56 0.06 7.75
C GLY A 61 17.44 -0.47 6.87
N LYS A 62 16.92 -1.64 7.28
CA LYS A 62 15.77 -2.29 6.66
C LYS A 62 14.48 -1.79 7.28
N ILE A 63 13.47 -1.56 6.45
CA ILE A 63 12.12 -1.17 6.83
C ILE A 63 11.20 -2.33 6.44
N LEU A 64 10.24 -2.67 7.29
CA LEU A 64 9.26 -3.73 7.01
C LEU A 64 7.86 -3.10 6.87
N ASP A 65 7.22 -3.30 5.71
CA ASP A 65 5.83 -2.88 5.46
C ASP A 65 4.84 -3.99 5.83
N VAL A 66 4.45 -4.03 7.11
CA VAL A 66 3.54 -5.06 7.62
C VAL A 66 2.11 -4.80 7.16
N GLY A 67 1.55 -5.74 6.40
CA GLY A 67 0.20 -5.58 5.85
C GLY A 67 0.19 -4.68 4.62
N CYS A 68 1.25 -4.73 3.81
CA CYS A 68 1.49 -3.85 2.66
C CYS A 68 0.35 -3.79 1.64
N GLY A 69 -0.52 -4.81 1.57
CA GLY A 69 -1.61 -4.86 0.59
C GLY A 69 -1.08 -4.81 -0.83
N TYR A 70 -1.42 -3.76 -1.59
CA TYR A 70 -0.85 -3.51 -2.92
C TYR A 70 0.40 -2.59 -2.90
N GLY A 71 0.97 -2.35 -1.71
CA GLY A 71 2.24 -1.69 -1.46
C GLY A 71 2.28 -0.16 -1.42
N PRO A 72 1.19 0.60 -1.18
CA PRO A 72 1.25 2.06 -1.30
C PRO A 72 2.23 2.71 -0.32
N MET A 73 2.39 2.16 0.88
CA MET A 73 3.32 2.69 1.88
C MET A 73 4.76 2.35 1.52
N GLY A 74 5.11 1.06 1.45
CA GLY A 74 6.46 0.60 1.22
C GLY A 74 7.06 1.09 -0.09
N LEU A 75 6.28 1.11 -1.18
CA LEU A 75 6.74 1.63 -2.47
C LEU A 75 6.99 3.14 -2.44
N THR A 76 6.18 3.90 -1.71
CA THR A 76 6.40 5.34 -1.55
C THR A 76 7.64 5.62 -0.69
N VAL A 77 7.81 4.88 0.41
CA VAL A 77 8.98 4.98 1.29
C VAL A 77 10.27 4.59 0.54
N ALA A 78 10.28 3.50 -0.23
CA ALA A 78 11.43 3.09 -1.01
C ALA A 78 11.82 4.13 -2.07
N LYS A 79 10.83 4.81 -2.65
CA LYS A 79 11.06 5.88 -3.64
C LYS A 79 11.61 7.16 -3.01
N GLU A 80 11.08 7.55 -1.86
CA GLU A 80 11.54 8.73 -1.10
C GLU A 80 12.94 8.52 -0.52
N PHE A 81 13.22 7.31 -0.01
CA PHE A 81 14.47 6.96 0.66
C PHE A 81 15.21 5.87 -0.12
N PRO A 82 15.85 6.17 -1.25
CA PRO A 82 16.43 5.18 -2.17
C PRO A 82 17.62 4.39 -1.60
N LYS A 83 18.14 4.78 -0.43
CA LYS A 83 19.20 4.06 0.29
C LYS A 83 18.66 3.06 1.31
N SER A 84 17.36 3.06 1.58
CA SER A 84 16.70 2.14 2.49
C SER A 84 16.30 0.87 1.76
N GLN A 85 16.40 -0.27 2.42
CA GLN A 85 15.76 -1.50 1.95
C GLN A 85 14.36 -1.57 2.56
N VAL A 86 13.33 -1.75 1.74
CA VAL A 86 11.96 -1.99 2.20
C VAL A 86 11.57 -3.42 1.85
N ASP A 87 11.21 -4.19 2.87
CA ASP A 87 10.72 -5.57 2.78
C ASP A 87 9.21 -5.64 3.07
#